data_AF-A0A7Y6MFC1-F1
#
_entry.id   AF-A0A7Y6MFC1-F1
#
_cell.length_a   1.000
_cell.length_b   1.000
_cell.length_c   1.000
_cell.angle_alpha   90.00
_cell.angle_beta   90.00
_cell.angle_gamma   90.00
#
_symmetry.space_group_name_H-M   'P 1'
#
loop_
_entity.id
_entity.type
_entity.pdbx_description
1 polymer ?
#
loop_
_entity_poly.entity_id
_entity_poly.type
_entity_poly.pdbx_seq_one_letter_code
_entity_poly.pdbx_strand_id
1 'polypeptide(L)'
;MAATATAPTTAADSNARAKLLRFALKQDAIGSGANGLVFLAVAAIFGSMFGLPAAFLVPVGAFLVAFAATLLHLAARPVVNRAAVIAVMVVNVAWVAASAEMLIAGWFPLTGLGTAFVVVQAAVVAGFTGLQFAGLRKASGQHRAARVSGRPLDGGTHPLR
;
A
#
# COMPACT_ATOMS: atom_id res chain seq x y z
N MET A 1 -42.13 -1.89 -25.10
CA MET A 1 -41.51 -1.59 -23.79
C MET A 1 -40.41 -2.61 -23.54
N ALA A 2 -39.15 -2.17 -23.44
CA ALA A 2 -38.06 -2.82 -22.69
C ALA A 2 -36.83 -1.91 -22.72
N ALA A 3 -36.78 -0.95 -21.79
CA ALA A 3 -35.55 -0.25 -21.46
C ALA A 3 -34.90 -1.01 -20.30
N THR A 4 -33.72 -1.59 -20.53
CA THR A 4 -32.87 -2.15 -19.46
C THR A 4 -31.47 -1.61 -19.66
N ALA A 5 -31.25 -0.38 -19.20
CA ALA A 5 -29.93 0.22 -19.06
C ALA A 5 -29.46 0.04 -17.61
N THR A 6 -28.66 -0.99 -17.35
CA THR A 6 -28.00 -1.20 -16.04
C THR A 6 -26.48 -1.08 -16.22
N ALA A 7 -26.00 0.15 -16.42
CA ALA A 7 -24.56 0.46 -16.52
C ALA A 7 -23.95 1.43 -15.45
N PRO A 8 -24.55 1.74 -14.27
CA PRO A 8 -23.92 2.68 -13.31
C PRO A 8 -22.88 2.05 -12.36
N THR A 9 -22.86 0.73 -12.16
CA THR A 9 -22.08 0.10 -11.08
C THR A 9 -20.57 0.09 -11.31
N THR A 10 -20.10 -0.07 -12.55
CA THR A 10 -18.66 -0.23 -12.85
C THR A 10 -17.85 1.06 -12.67
N ALA A 11 -18.41 2.22 -13.04
CA ALA A 11 -17.74 3.51 -12.88
C ALA A 11 -17.70 3.98 -11.42
N ALA A 12 -18.74 3.68 -10.63
CA ALA A 12 -18.75 3.94 -9.19
C ALA A 12 -17.70 3.08 -8.46
N ASP A 13 -17.60 1.80 -8.83
CA ASP A 13 -16.61 0.85 -8.29
C ASP A 13 -15.16 1.25 -8.57
N SER A 14 -14.86 1.70 -9.79
CA SER A 14 -13.50 2.14 -10.17
C SER A 14 -13.09 3.40 -9.40
N ASN A 15 -14.01 4.36 -9.26
CA ASN A 15 -13.80 5.57 -8.46
C ASN A 15 -13.58 5.26 -6.98
N ALA A 16 -14.36 4.36 -6.40
CA ALA A 16 -14.19 3.93 -5.01
C ALA A 16 -12.81 3.28 -4.76
N ARG A 17 -12.32 2.46 -5.69
CA ARG A 17 -10.97 1.86 -5.60
C ARG A 17 -9.87 2.88 -5.69
N ALA A 18 -9.96 3.81 -6.63
CA ALA A 18 -8.97 4.87 -6.78
C ALA A 18 -8.91 5.75 -5.52
N LYS A 19 -10.06 6.01 -4.89
CA LYS A 19 -10.14 6.70 -3.58
C LYS A 19 -9.48 5.88 -2.46
N LEU A 20 -9.81 4.59 -2.35
CA LEU A 20 -9.24 3.71 -1.31
C LEU A 20 -7.71 3.60 -1.43
N LEU A 21 -7.20 3.44 -2.65
CA LEU A 21 -5.77 3.33 -2.91
C LEU A 21 -5.03 4.63 -2.56
N ARG A 22 -5.58 5.79 -2.94
CA ARG A 22 -5.03 7.09 -2.54
C ARG A 22 -5.07 7.29 -1.04
N PHE A 23 -6.14 6.85 -0.38
CA PHE A 23 -6.25 6.90 1.07
C PHE A 23 -5.16 6.05 1.72
N ALA A 24 -4.98 4.80 1.29
CA ALA A 24 -3.94 3.91 1.79
C ALA A 24 -2.53 4.51 1.61
N LEU A 25 -2.21 5.03 0.41
CA LEU A 25 -0.91 5.68 0.14
C LEU A 25 -0.67 6.90 1.03
N LYS A 26 -1.70 7.71 1.29
CA LYS A 26 -1.58 8.89 2.17
C LYS A 26 -1.38 8.51 3.63
N GLN A 27 -2.10 7.51 4.13
CA GLN A 27 -1.94 7.03 5.51
C GLN A 27 -0.54 6.45 5.74
N ASP A 28 -0.05 5.67 4.78
CA ASP A 28 1.30 5.13 4.78
C ASP A 28 2.35 6.26 4.77
N ALA A 29 2.16 7.26 3.90
CA ALA A 29 3.05 8.42 3.85
C ALA A 29 3.09 9.21 5.18
N ILE A 30 1.94 9.41 5.83
CA ILE A 30 1.87 10.11 7.11
C ILE A 30 2.60 9.32 8.19
N GLY A 31 2.32 8.01 8.28
CA GLY A 31 2.97 7.13 9.26
C GLY A 31 4.48 7.08 9.06
N SER A 32 4.93 6.77 7.84
CA SER A 32 6.34 6.70 7.48
C SER A 32 7.04 8.05 7.69
N GLY A 33 6.45 9.15 7.23
CA GLY A 33 7.03 10.49 7.33
C GLY A 33 7.14 10.97 8.77
N ALA A 34 6.10 10.79 9.58
CA ALA A 34 6.13 11.15 11.01
C ALA A 34 7.22 10.37 11.74
N ASN A 35 7.31 9.06 11.50
CA ASN A 35 8.33 8.22 12.13
C ASN A 35 9.74 8.60 11.70
N GLY A 36 9.93 8.85 10.40
CA GLY A 36 11.21 9.29 9.86
C GLY A 36 11.66 10.65 10.40
N LEU A 37 10.74 11.61 10.54
CA LEU A 37 11.03 12.91 11.14
C LEU A 37 11.41 12.79 12.62
N VAL A 38 10.72 11.94 13.39
CA VAL A 38 11.09 11.66 14.78
C VAL A 38 12.51 11.10 14.86
N PHE A 39 12.84 10.11 14.01
CA PHE A 39 14.17 9.52 14.00
C PHE A 39 15.25 10.53 13.64
N LEU A 40 15.00 11.42 12.68
CA LEU A 40 15.97 12.46 12.30
C LEU A 40 16.12 13.54 13.37
N ALA A 41 15.02 13.98 13.99
CA ALA A 41 15.03 15.09 14.93
C ALA A 41 15.61 14.70 16.30
N VAL A 42 15.33 13.48 16.77
CA VAL A 42 15.64 13.06 18.15
C VAL A 42 16.29 11.67 18.22
N ALA A 43 17.08 11.30 17.22
CA ALA A 43 17.74 9.99 17.11
C ALA A 43 18.40 9.50 18.42
N ALA A 44 19.18 10.37 19.08
CA ALA A 44 19.91 10.00 20.29
C ALA A 44 18.97 9.71 21.48
N ILE A 45 17.97 10.58 21.68
CA ILE A 45 16.99 10.44 22.77
C ILE A 45 16.13 9.21 22.51
N PHE A 46 15.56 9.11 21.30
CA PHE A 46 14.77 7.96 20.88
C PHE A 46 15.58 6.67 21.01
N GLY A 47 16.82 6.67 20.52
CA GLY A 47 17.70 5.52 20.59
C GLY A 47 17.94 5.01 22.01
N SER A 48 18.16 5.92 22.96
CA SER A 48 18.36 5.57 24.37
C SER A 48 17.13 4.92 25.02
N MET A 49 15.91 5.34 24.64
CA MET A 49 14.67 4.80 25.19
C MET A 49 14.30 3.44 24.59
N PHE A 50 14.56 3.25 23.30
CA PHE A 50 14.11 2.08 22.53
C PHE A 50 15.22 1.03 22.32
N GLY A 51 16.47 1.33 22.69
CA GLY A 51 17.60 0.41 22.54
C GLY A 51 18.13 0.33 21.09
N LEU A 52 18.02 1.43 20.34
CA LEU A 52 18.45 1.53 18.94
C LEU A 52 19.56 2.58 18.80
N PRO A 53 20.68 2.29 18.11
CA PRO A 53 21.74 3.28 17.96
C PRO A 53 21.29 4.41 17.03
N ALA A 54 21.65 5.65 17.37
CA ALA A 54 21.35 6.83 16.54
C ALA A 54 21.92 6.70 15.11
N ALA A 55 23.09 6.06 14.98
CA ALA A 55 23.72 5.77 13.69
C ALA A 55 22.87 4.85 12.79
N PHE A 56 21.97 4.04 13.38
CA PHE A 56 20.97 3.28 12.64
C PHE A 56 19.71 4.10 12.38
N LEU A 57 19.22 4.85 13.39
CA LEU A 57 17.98 5.62 13.29
C LEU A 57 18.04 6.75 12.25
N VAL A 58 19.15 7.47 12.15
CA VAL A 58 19.29 8.59 11.20
C VAL A 58 19.11 8.16 9.73
N PRO A 59 19.85 7.17 9.19
CA PRO A 59 19.66 6.73 7.81
C PRO A 59 18.28 6.12 7.58
N VAL A 60 17.75 5.36 8.56
CA VAL A 60 16.39 4.81 8.51
C VAL A 60 15.36 5.95 8.44
N GLY A 61 15.54 7.00 9.23
CA GLY A 61 14.67 8.18 9.22
C GLY A 61 14.70 8.92 7.90
N ALA A 62 15.89 9.13 7.33
CA ALA A 62 16.06 9.73 6.00
C ALA A 62 15.37 8.92 4.91
N PHE A 63 15.53 7.60 4.92
CA PHE A 63 14.84 6.68 4.03
C PHE A 63 13.31 6.83 4.15
N LEU A 64 12.78 6.83 5.37
CA LEU A 64 11.35 6.93 5.62
C LEU A 64 10.75 8.26 5.15
N VAL A 65 11.46 9.37 5.32
CA VAL A 65 11.04 10.67 4.80
C VAL A 65 11.02 10.67 3.27
N ALA A 66 12.06 10.12 2.62
CA ALA A 66 12.10 10.01 1.17
C ALA A 66 11.00 9.08 0.63
N PHE A 67 10.73 7.98 1.32
CA PHE A 67 9.67 7.05 1.01
C PHE A 67 8.29 7.73 1.13
N ALA A 68 8.04 8.43 2.23
CA ALA A 68 6.81 9.21 2.44
C ALA A 68 6.59 10.26 1.33
N ALA A 69 7.65 10.97 0.93
CA ALA A 69 7.58 11.91 -0.19
C ALA A 69 7.20 11.20 -1.51
N THR A 70 7.76 10.02 -1.76
CA THR A 70 7.42 9.18 -2.93
C THR A 70 5.95 8.74 -2.90
N LEU A 71 5.43 8.36 -1.74
CA LEU A 71 4.03 7.96 -1.56
C LEU A 71 3.07 9.13 -1.78
N LEU A 72 3.37 10.31 -1.23
CA LEU A 72 2.58 11.52 -1.47
C LEU A 72 2.59 11.89 -2.95
N HIS A 73 3.76 11.80 -3.60
CA HIS A 73 3.89 12.03 -5.02
C HIS A 73 3.02 11.08 -5.85
N LEU A 74 3.01 9.78 -5.51
CA LEU A 74 2.16 8.79 -6.17
C LEU A 74 0.67 9.05 -5.92
N ALA A 75 0.30 9.41 -4.69
CA ALA A 75 -1.08 9.70 -4.32
C ALA A 75 -1.65 10.95 -4.99
N ALA A 76 -0.79 11.91 -5.37
CA ALA A 76 -1.17 13.13 -6.08
C ALA A 76 -1.45 12.90 -7.57
N ARG A 77 -1.12 11.74 -8.14
CA ARG A 77 -1.31 11.48 -9.58
C ARG A 77 -2.80 11.29 -9.96
N PRO A 78 -3.23 11.80 -11.12
CA PRO A 78 -4.59 11.58 -11.64
C PRO A 78 -4.92 10.11 -11.88
N VAL A 79 -3.92 9.33 -12.30
CA VAL A 79 -4.00 7.87 -12.46
C VAL A 79 -2.91 7.24 -11.61
N VAL A 80 -3.29 6.35 -10.69
CA VAL A 80 -2.33 5.63 -9.84
C VAL A 80 -1.78 4.45 -10.62
N ASN A 81 -0.47 4.45 -10.86
CA ASN A 81 0.20 3.37 -11.59
C ASN A 81 0.22 2.09 -10.74
N ARG A 82 -0.38 1.01 -11.26
CA ARG A 82 -0.41 -0.31 -10.60
C ARG A 82 0.97 -0.86 -10.28
N ALA A 83 1.94 -0.71 -11.18
CA ALA A 83 3.31 -1.20 -10.97
C ALA A 83 3.98 -0.46 -9.80
N ALA A 84 3.75 0.85 -9.68
CA ALA A 84 4.26 1.65 -8.57
C ALA A 84 3.67 1.21 -7.23
N VAL A 85 2.36 0.89 -7.18
CA VAL A 85 1.72 0.37 -5.96
C VAL A 85 2.28 -0.99 -5.58
N ILE A 86 2.51 -1.88 -6.56
CA ILE A 86 3.14 -3.18 -6.29
C ILE A 86 4.55 -2.98 -5.73
N ALA A 87 5.34 -2.03 -6.26
CA ALA A 87 6.66 -1.72 -5.73
C ALA A 87 6.58 -1.23 -4.27
N VAL A 88 5.63 -0.35 -3.93
CA VAL A 88 5.38 0.09 -2.55
C VAL A 88 5.05 -1.10 -1.64
N MET A 89 4.17 -2.00 -2.09
CA MET A 89 3.82 -3.20 -1.33
C MET A 89 5.05 -4.09 -1.08
N VAL A 90 5.92 -4.27 -2.08
CA VAL A 90 7.16 -5.05 -1.93
C VAL A 90 8.09 -4.42 -0.90
N VAL A 91 8.25 -3.09 -0.93
CA VAL A 91 9.04 -2.36 0.07
C VAL A 91 8.46 -2.56 1.47
N ASN A 92 7.14 -2.44 1.62
CA ASN A 92 6.47 -2.64 2.91
C ASN A 92 6.60 -4.09 3.42
N VAL A 93 6.48 -5.09 2.54
CA VAL A 93 6.70 -6.49 2.91
C VAL A 93 8.15 -6.73 3.35
N ALA A 94 9.12 -6.17 2.61
CA ALA A 94 10.53 -6.25 2.98
C ALA A 94 10.79 -5.57 4.35
N TRP A 95 10.15 -4.45 4.60
CA TRP A 95 10.23 -3.74 5.89
C TRP A 95 9.69 -4.58 7.06
N VAL A 96 8.53 -5.23 6.86
CA VAL A 96 7.95 -6.14 7.86
C VAL A 96 8.86 -7.34 8.11
N ALA A 97 9.41 -7.93 7.05
CA ALA A 97 10.36 -9.05 7.15
C ALA A 97 11.63 -8.65 7.91
N ALA A 98 12.23 -7.50 7.58
CA ALA A 98 13.40 -6.97 8.28
C ALA A 98 13.10 -6.65 9.75
N SER A 99 11.89 -6.17 10.05
CA SER A 99 11.46 -5.93 11.44
C SER A 99 11.38 -7.25 12.22
N ALA A 100 10.83 -8.31 11.63
CA ALA A 100 10.76 -9.63 12.24
C ALA A 100 12.15 -10.25 12.42
N GLU A 101 13.00 -10.17 11.39
CA GLU A 101 14.39 -10.64 11.44
C GLU A 101 15.16 -9.96 12.57
N MET A 102 15.08 -8.63 12.67
CA MET A 102 15.74 -7.86 13.73
C MET A 102 15.34 -8.33 15.13
N LEU A 103 14.06 -8.68 15.34
CA LEU A 103 13.56 -9.21 16.61
C LEU A 103 14.03 -10.64 16.88
N ILE A 104 13.99 -11.52 15.88
CA ILE A 104 14.36 -12.93 16.02
C ILE A 104 15.86 -13.09 16.21
N ALA A 105 16.65 -12.37 15.42
CA ALA A 105 18.10 -12.44 15.45
C ALA A 105 18.73 -11.57 16.54
N GLY A 106 17.95 -10.69 17.19
CA GLY A 106 18.41 -9.88 18.31
C GLY A 106 19.55 -8.92 17.96
N TRP A 107 19.51 -8.32 16.77
CA TRP A 107 20.60 -7.46 16.27
C TRP A 107 20.91 -6.26 17.17
N PHE A 108 19.92 -5.80 17.94
CA PHE A 108 20.04 -4.69 18.86
C PHE A 108 19.54 -5.05 20.26
N PRO A 109 20.11 -4.42 21.31
CA PRO A 109 19.65 -4.60 22.68
C PRO A 109 18.35 -3.80 22.93
N LEU A 110 17.28 -4.16 22.23
CA LEU A 110 16.00 -3.46 22.32
C LEU A 110 15.45 -3.49 23.74
N THR A 111 14.92 -2.35 24.19
CA THR A 111 14.14 -2.32 25.43
C THR A 111 12.78 -2.98 25.22
N GLY A 112 12.00 -3.18 26.29
CA GLY A 112 10.61 -3.62 26.17
C GLY A 112 9.77 -2.65 25.29
N LEU A 113 10.02 -1.34 25.42
CA LEU A 113 9.42 -0.32 24.56
C LEU A 113 9.93 -0.41 23.12
N GLY A 114 11.23 -0.64 22.93
CA GLY A 114 11.86 -0.95 21.64
C GLY A 114 11.15 -2.06 20.89
N THR A 115 11.00 -3.19 21.56
CA THR A 115 10.34 -4.38 21.02
C THR A 115 8.88 -4.08 20.66
N ALA A 116 8.11 -3.49 21.59
CA ALA A 116 6.72 -3.14 21.35
C ALA A 116 6.57 -2.17 20.16
N PHE A 117 7.43 -1.17 20.06
CA PHE A 117 7.44 -0.22 18.96
C PHE A 117 7.68 -0.90 17.61
N VAL A 118 8.70 -1.75 17.52
CA VAL A 118 9.03 -2.49 16.29
C VAL A 118 7.86 -3.38 15.85
N VAL A 119 7.20 -4.05 16.79
CA VAL A 119 6.02 -4.89 16.51
C VAL A 119 4.84 -4.05 16.03
N VAL A 120 4.50 -2.98 16.75
CA VAL A 120 3.35 -2.12 16.42
C VAL A 120 3.54 -1.48 15.05
N GLN A 121 4.70 -0.89 14.76
CA GLN A 121 4.94 -0.26 13.47
C GLN A 121 4.93 -1.28 12.32
N ALA A 122 5.46 -2.50 12.53
CA ALA A 122 5.42 -3.55 11.52
C ALA A 122 3.97 -4.00 11.24
N ALA A 123 3.14 -4.14 12.27
CA ALA A 123 1.72 -4.46 12.11
C ALA A 123 0.96 -3.36 11.34
N VAL A 124 1.26 -2.08 11.62
CA VAL A 124 0.67 -0.94 10.89
C VAL A 124 1.07 -0.97 9.41
N VAL A 125 2.35 -1.17 9.09
CA VAL A 125 2.85 -1.28 7.71
C VAL A 125 2.23 -2.48 6.97
N ALA A 126 2.07 -3.61 7.64
CA ALA A 126 1.36 -4.77 7.10
C ALA A 126 -0.11 -4.43 6.80
N GLY A 127 -0.77 -3.67 7.69
CA GLY A 127 -2.12 -3.15 7.48
C GLY A 127 -2.24 -2.27 6.23
N PHE A 128 -1.31 -1.33 6.03
CA PHE A 128 -1.27 -0.50 4.82
C PHE A 128 -1.09 -1.35 3.56
N THR A 129 -0.21 -2.35 3.61
CA THR A 129 -0.01 -3.31 2.51
C THR A 129 -1.30 -4.08 2.20
N GLY A 130 -2.04 -4.49 3.23
CA GLY A 130 -3.34 -5.14 3.08
C GLY A 130 -4.38 -4.24 2.39
N LEU A 131 -4.44 -2.95 2.75
CA LEU A 131 -5.32 -1.97 2.11
C LEU A 131 -4.95 -1.75 0.63
N GLN A 132 -3.66 -1.64 0.33
CA GLN A 132 -3.16 -1.51 -1.04
C GLN A 132 -3.51 -2.76 -1.88
N PHE A 133 -3.30 -3.95 -1.32
CA PHE A 133 -3.66 -5.21 -1.95
C PHE A 133 -5.17 -5.31 -2.22
N ALA A 134 -6.00 -4.95 -1.24
CA ALA A 134 -7.46 -4.93 -1.40
C ALA A 134 -7.90 -4.00 -2.54
N GLY A 135 -7.28 -2.81 -2.64
CA GLY A 135 -7.47 -1.87 -3.75
C GLY A 135 -7.12 -2.47 -5.12
N LEU A 136 -6.03 -3.24 -5.21
CA LEU A 136 -5.58 -3.87 -6.45
C LEU A 136 -6.36 -5.15 -6.84
N ARG A 137 -6.70 -6.02 -5.88
CA ARG A 137 -7.32 -7.33 -6.16
C ARG A 137 -8.73 -7.17 -6.74
N LYS A 138 -9.47 -6.14 -6.31
CA LYS A 138 -10.81 -5.82 -6.85
C LYS A 138 -10.77 -5.43 -8.35
N ALA A 139 -9.61 -5.07 -8.90
CA ALA A 139 -9.42 -4.76 -10.32
C ALA A 139 -9.21 -5.99 -11.24
N SER A 140 -8.79 -7.14 -10.69
CA SER A 140 -8.45 -8.34 -11.46
C SER A 140 -9.65 -9.28 -11.65
N GLY A 141 -10.59 -9.31 -10.70
CA GLY A 141 -11.81 -10.13 -10.78
C GLY A 141 -12.79 -9.67 -11.86
N GLN A 142 -12.86 -8.37 -12.15
CA GLN A 142 -13.78 -7.81 -13.15
C GLN A 142 -13.32 -8.01 -14.59
N HIS A 143 -11.99 -7.99 -14.86
CA HIS A 143 -11.45 -8.31 -16.18
C HIS A 143 -11.66 -9.78 -16.59
N ARG A 144 -11.76 -10.71 -15.63
CA ARG A 144 -12.10 -12.12 -15.89
C ARG A 144 -13.59 -12.31 -16.13
N ALA A 145 -14.45 -11.71 -15.31
CA ALA A 145 -15.91 -11.81 -15.49
C ALA A 145 -16.38 -11.22 -16.83
N ALA A 146 -15.82 -10.08 -17.25
CA ALA A 146 -16.13 -9.47 -18.55
C ALA A 146 -15.64 -10.30 -19.74
N ARG A 147 -14.54 -11.06 -19.58
CA ARG A 147 -13.96 -11.91 -20.65
C ARG A 147 -14.68 -13.26 -20.78
N VAL A 148 -15.25 -13.76 -19.68
CA VAL A 148 -16.08 -14.99 -19.66
C VAL A 148 -17.49 -14.71 -20.19
N SER A 149 -18.03 -13.50 -19.98
CA SER A 149 -19.29 -13.05 -20.58
C SER A 149 -19.15 -12.66 -22.05
N GLY A 150 -18.21 -13.27 -22.79
CA GLY A 150 -18.11 -13.16 -24.24
C GLY A 150 -19.40 -13.67 -24.89
N ARG A 151 -20.39 -12.79 -25.01
CA ARG A 151 -21.55 -12.95 -25.90
C ARG A 151 -20.99 -13.17 -27.31
N PRO A 152 -21.33 -14.28 -27.97
CA PRO A 152 -21.18 -14.40 -29.42
C PRO A 152 -22.10 -13.35 -30.06
N LEU A 153 -21.54 -12.49 -30.92
CA LEU A 153 -22.30 -11.71 -31.87
C LEU A 153 -22.39 -12.51 -33.18
N ASP A 154 -23.58 -12.52 -33.75
CA ASP A 154 -23.95 -12.94 -35.11
C ASP A 154 -24.02 -14.43 -35.44
N GLY A 155 -25.14 -15.03 -35.02
CA GLY A 155 -25.78 -16.13 -35.73
C GLY A 155 -26.86 -15.64 -36.67
N GLY A 156 -26.48 -15.41 -37.94
CA GLY A 156 -27.30 -15.65 -39.13
C GLY A 156 -28.62 -14.89 -39.33
N THR A 157 -28.55 -13.77 -40.05
CA THR A 157 -29.67 -13.31 -40.88
C THR A 157 -29.23 -13.22 -42.35
N HIS A 158 -29.59 -14.22 -43.14
CA HIS A 158 -29.85 -13.98 -44.56
C HIS A 158 -30.89 -14.98 -45.10
N PRO A 159 -32.19 -14.62 -45.15
CA PRO A 159 -33.13 -15.33 -46.00
C PRO A 159 -32.85 -14.90 -47.45
N LEU A 160 -32.41 -15.86 -48.28
CA LEU A 160 -32.41 -15.71 -49.73
C LEU A 160 -33.84 -15.95 -50.22
N ARG A 161 -34.33 -14.96 -50.99
CA ARG A 161 -35.52 -15.05 -51.84
C ARG A 161 -35.30 -16.07 -52.96
#